data_AF-A0A822APF4-F1
#
_entry.id   AF-A0A822APF4-F1
#
_cell.length_a   1.000
_cell.length_b   1.000
_cell.length_c   1.000
_cell.angle_alpha   90.00
_cell.angle_beta   90.00
_cell.angle_gamma   90.00
#
_symmetry.space_group_name_H-M   'P 1'
#
loop_
_entity.id
_entity.type
_entity.pdbx_description
1 polymer ?
#
loop_
_entity_poly.entity_id
_entity_poly.type
_entity_poly.pdbx_seq_one_letter_code
_entity_poly.pdbx_strand_id
1 'polypeptide(L)'
;MTSEQQMEYCSECNAIATWYCIQDNANFCDQHNNFAHLLKSQKLHKFVSIDEKAVTIENQTAKPLNCKAHHMPLSLYCLFCKDVCCVACISVNNHKQHSDQVKSVVDVAKGEKNILNKYLEKIRKLQTTFADELSQLQQALKNIDIIESKTNQDIDKQFDRIMTCVENRRKVLKQRLKETSQTCRNNMHAKQEDLNNINSSLKKCLEDGRHTLTLNDYAALTRSKAIIDKIKNLENENVEHYHCDHLVDSISFHISIQTILEMIDTSGIVGEILAPSFVKEKCKLGRTYLEIEWESIQCEPPITAYILEIYRGLETKYHLQGLKSNTSYIFRLCASYEKQIGKTTLLSLKTLNFDLNNWTLSVSSSYAPLNAENTRESLLDGLFTTGAATSYSYGSEWIKATFSRPVPVASVTIAPLHKNPKVWNPQNGNSGTLQYSHDDNNWITVGTIAYVGMQHQKIEIDNITAQYWRLCHDWCLGTSSFLFK
;
A
#
# COMPACT_ATOMS: atom_id res chain seq x y z
N MET A 1 45.29 -41.16 -21.59
CA MET A 1 44.23 -40.39 -20.90
C MET A 1 44.82 -39.96 -19.58
N THR A 2 45.43 -38.78 -19.56
CA THR A 2 46.05 -38.17 -18.39
C THR A 2 44.94 -37.74 -17.43
N SER A 3 44.99 -38.24 -16.21
CA SER A 3 44.11 -37.83 -15.11
C SER A 3 44.15 -36.31 -14.94
N GLU A 4 43.01 -35.64 -15.04
CA GLU A 4 42.87 -34.26 -14.57
C GLU A 4 43.27 -34.21 -13.08
N GLN A 5 44.48 -33.71 -12.79
CA GLN A 5 44.85 -33.37 -11.42
C GLN A 5 43.95 -32.21 -11.00
N GLN A 6 42.97 -32.48 -10.13
CA GLN A 6 42.20 -31.42 -9.47
C GLN A 6 43.18 -30.50 -8.73
N MET A 7 43.16 -29.22 -9.08
CA MET A 7 43.95 -28.20 -8.39
C MET A 7 43.50 -28.09 -6.92
N GLU A 8 44.44 -28.30 -6.00
CA GLU A 8 44.21 -28.17 -4.57
C GLU A 8 44.60 -26.78 -4.07
N TYR A 9 43.85 -26.23 -3.11
CA TYR A 9 44.03 -24.86 -2.61
C TYR A 9 44.53 -24.83 -1.17
N CYS A 10 45.28 -23.79 -0.84
CA CYS A 10 45.84 -23.52 0.48
C CYS A 10 44.72 -23.23 1.49
N SER A 11 44.76 -23.91 2.64
CA SER A 11 43.74 -23.83 3.68
C SER A 11 43.63 -22.46 4.37
N GLU A 12 44.67 -21.61 4.30
CA GLU A 12 44.71 -20.31 4.97
C GLU A 12 44.32 -19.12 4.07
N CYS A 13 44.58 -19.21 2.77
CA CYS A 13 44.42 -18.07 1.84
C CYS A 13 43.82 -18.41 0.49
N ASN A 14 43.48 -19.69 0.26
CA ASN A 14 42.87 -20.19 -0.98
C ASN A 14 43.72 -20.00 -2.26
N ALA A 15 45.02 -19.71 -2.15
CA ALA A 15 45.99 -19.77 -3.27
C ALA A 15 46.28 -21.23 -3.67
N ILE A 16 46.89 -21.46 -4.84
CA ILE A 16 47.28 -22.83 -5.27
C ILE A 16 48.24 -23.44 -4.25
N ALA A 17 47.93 -24.64 -3.77
CA ALA A 17 48.76 -25.36 -2.81
C ALA A 17 49.88 -26.13 -3.52
N THR A 18 51.06 -26.12 -2.89
CA THR A 18 52.25 -26.86 -3.35
C THR A 18 52.70 -27.89 -2.32
N TRP A 19 52.28 -27.72 -1.05
CA TRP A 19 52.64 -28.56 0.08
C TRP A 19 51.43 -29.13 0.81
N TYR A 20 51.60 -30.31 1.39
CA TYR A 20 50.64 -30.96 2.27
C TYR A 20 51.31 -31.34 3.59
N CYS A 21 50.70 -30.95 4.72
CA CYS A 21 51.13 -31.37 6.04
C CYS A 21 50.35 -32.61 6.47
N ILE A 22 51.07 -33.69 6.76
CA ILE A 22 50.46 -34.98 7.12
C ILE A 22 49.71 -34.89 8.45
N GLN A 23 50.26 -34.17 9.43
CA GLN A 23 49.74 -34.10 10.79
C GLN A 23 48.54 -33.15 10.90
N ASP A 24 48.53 -32.06 10.15
CA ASP A 24 47.42 -31.10 10.14
C ASP A 24 46.32 -31.49 9.16
N ASN A 25 46.61 -32.42 8.25
CA ASN A 25 45.74 -32.76 7.12
C ASN A 25 45.29 -31.51 6.33
N ALA A 26 46.23 -30.58 6.11
CA ALA A 26 45.99 -29.28 5.51
C ALA A 26 46.97 -29.00 4.37
N ASN A 27 46.51 -28.21 3.40
CA ASN A 27 47.26 -27.85 2.21
C ASN A 27 47.83 -26.43 2.37
N PHE A 28 49.06 -26.20 1.94
CA PHE A 28 49.74 -24.92 2.06
C PHE A 28 50.37 -24.49 0.73
N CYS A 29 50.31 -23.19 0.43
CA CYS A 29 51.14 -22.58 -0.60
C CYS A 29 52.55 -22.31 -0.04
N ASP A 30 53.52 -22.02 -0.90
CA ASP A 30 54.92 -21.79 -0.47
C ASP A 30 55.04 -20.70 0.60
N GLN A 31 54.24 -19.63 0.48
CA GLN A 31 54.24 -18.55 1.47
C GLN A 31 53.77 -19.04 2.83
N HIS A 32 52.63 -19.72 2.90
CA HIS A 32 52.10 -20.21 4.18
C HIS A 32 52.86 -21.42 4.70
N ASN A 33 53.54 -22.22 3.87
CA ASN A 33 54.44 -23.27 4.34
C ASN A 33 55.62 -22.69 5.13
N ASN A 34 56.22 -21.61 4.62
CA ASN A 34 57.36 -20.95 5.26
C ASN A 34 57.03 -20.35 6.64
N PHE A 35 55.75 -20.04 6.90
CA PHE A 35 55.27 -19.47 8.17
C PHE A 35 54.36 -20.42 8.96
N ALA A 36 53.98 -21.56 8.39
CA ALA A 36 53.27 -22.61 9.12
C ALA A 36 54.21 -23.19 10.17
N HIS A 37 53.66 -23.59 11.32
CA HIS A 37 54.38 -24.38 12.30
C HIS A 37 55.61 -23.70 12.96
N LEU A 38 55.57 -22.37 13.10
CA LEU A 38 56.58 -21.59 13.85
C LEU A 38 56.67 -21.97 15.34
N LEU A 39 55.60 -22.56 15.89
CA LEU A 39 55.57 -23.09 17.25
C LEU A 39 56.48 -24.32 17.35
N LYS A 40 57.30 -24.40 18.41
CA LYS A 40 58.25 -25.52 18.64
C LYS A 40 57.59 -26.90 18.56
N SER A 41 56.32 -27.01 19.00
CA SER A 41 55.55 -28.26 18.96
C SER A 41 55.19 -28.74 17.55
N GLN A 42 55.15 -27.83 16.58
CA GLN A 42 54.68 -28.11 15.23
C GLN A 42 55.82 -28.25 14.21
N LYS A 43 57.06 -27.85 14.56
CA LYS A 43 58.25 -28.02 13.70
C LYS A 43 58.57 -29.47 13.31
N LEU A 44 57.97 -30.44 14.01
CA LEU A 44 58.13 -31.87 13.74
C LEU A 44 57.11 -32.41 12.74
N HIS A 45 56.19 -31.57 12.27
CA HIS A 45 55.23 -31.96 11.25
C HIS A 45 55.96 -32.21 9.93
N LYS A 46 55.53 -33.24 9.21
CA LYS A 46 56.15 -33.67 7.95
C LYS A 46 55.34 -33.12 6.80
N PHE A 47 56.01 -32.33 5.97
CA PHE A 47 55.48 -31.86 4.71
C PHE A 47 55.89 -32.79 3.57
N VAL A 48 54.99 -32.97 2.62
CA VAL A 48 55.21 -33.62 1.33
C VAL A 48 54.66 -32.71 0.24
N SER A 49 55.12 -32.89 -1.00
CA SER A 49 54.52 -32.17 -2.12
C SER A 49 53.08 -32.65 -2.34
N ILE A 50 52.24 -31.80 -2.94
CA ILE A 50 50.87 -32.19 -3.31
C ILE A 50 50.86 -33.41 -4.24
N ASP A 51 51.85 -33.55 -5.14
CA ASP A 51 51.99 -34.72 -6.01
C ASP A 51 52.30 -36.01 -5.22
N GLU A 52 53.01 -35.89 -4.10
CA GLU A 52 53.37 -37.01 -3.21
C GLU A 52 52.28 -37.33 -2.18
N LYS A 53 51.23 -36.50 -2.07
CA LYS A 53 50.15 -36.64 -1.08
C LYS A 53 49.46 -38.01 -1.19
N ALA A 54 49.01 -38.38 -2.39
CA ALA A 54 48.29 -39.62 -2.63
C ALA A 54 49.15 -40.86 -2.29
N VAL A 55 50.39 -40.88 -2.76
CA VAL A 55 51.36 -41.96 -2.50
C VAL A 55 51.70 -42.07 -1.01
N THR A 56 51.82 -40.94 -0.32
CA THR A 56 52.12 -40.89 1.12
C THR A 56 50.94 -41.41 1.95
N ILE A 57 49.71 -41.06 1.59
CA ILE A 57 48.49 -41.54 2.26
C ILE A 57 48.30 -43.04 2.00
N GLU A 58 48.45 -43.51 0.75
CA GLU A 58 48.32 -44.92 0.40
C GLU A 58 49.34 -45.80 1.14
N ASN A 59 50.60 -45.37 1.23
CA ASN A 59 51.64 -46.09 1.97
C ASN A 59 51.36 -46.19 3.49
N GLN A 60 50.59 -45.26 4.08
CA GLN A 60 50.13 -45.36 5.46
C GLN A 60 49.00 -46.38 5.65
N THR A 61 48.25 -46.70 4.60
CA THR A 61 47.08 -47.60 4.65
C THR A 61 47.40 -49.09 4.38
N ALA A 62 48.53 -49.39 3.74
CA ALA A 62 48.79 -50.73 3.17
C ALA A 62 49.66 -51.70 4.02
N LYS A 63 50.33 -51.24 5.09
CA LYS A 63 51.15 -52.11 5.97
C LYS A 63 50.89 -51.82 7.46
N PRO A 64 50.82 -52.85 8.32
CA PRO A 64 50.82 -52.63 9.77
C PRO A 64 52.11 -51.90 10.15
N LEU A 65 51.96 -50.72 10.75
CA LEU A 65 53.10 -49.92 11.18
C LEU A 65 53.85 -50.67 12.27
N ASN A 66 55.16 -50.87 12.07
CA ASN A 66 56.03 -51.47 13.07
C ASN A 66 56.62 -50.38 13.98
N CYS A 67 56.78 -50.70 15.26
CA CYS A 67 57.44 -49.85 16.23
C CYS A 67 58.88 -49.58 15.79
N LYS A 68 59.28 -48.31 15.75
CA LYS A 68 60.64 -47.91 15.33
C LYS A 68 61.74 -48.48 16.23
N ALA A 69 61.47 -48.67 17.52
CA ALA A 69 62.45 -49.13 18.50
C ALA A 69 62.57 -50.66 18.58
N HIS A 70 61.48 -51.40 18.34
CA HIS A 70 61.41 -52.84 18.55
C HIS A 70 61.08 -53.64 17.28
N HIS A 71 60.83 -52.96 16.16
CA HIS A 71 60.44 -53.53 14.86
C HIS A 71 59.23 -54.48 14.89
N MET A 72 58.40 -54.41 15.94
CA MET A 72 57.19 -55.21 16.11
C MET A 72 55.92 -54.44 15.76
N PRO A 73 54.82 -55.10 15.38
CA PRO A 73 53.56 -54.44 15.04
C PRO A 73 53.01 -53.53 16.16
N LEU A 74 52.57 -52.34 15.79
CA LEU A 74 51.87 -51.39 16.68
C LEU A 74 50.39 -51.79 16.82
N SER A 75 50.13 -52.83 17.61
CA SER A 75 48.78 -53.38 17.81
C SER A 75 48.04 -52.82 19.04
N LEU A 76 48.72 -52.03 19.88
CA LEU A 76 48.19 -51.54 21.16
C LEU A 76 48.19 -50.01 21.23
N TYR A 77 47.28 -49.42 22.00
CA TYR A 77 47.13 -47.98 22.21
C TYR A 77 47.15 -47.66 23.70
N CYS A 78 48.08 -46.81 24.12
CA CYS A 78 48.20 -46.36 25.51
C CYS A 78 47.29 -45.15 25.73
N LEU A 79 46.26 -45.29 26.56
CA LEU A 79 45.29 -44.24 26.83
C LEU A 79 45.88 -43.04 27.58
N PHE A 80 46.92 -43.28 28.39
CA PHE A 80 47.63 -42.23 29.13
C PHE A 80 48.51 -41.39 28.21
N CYS A 81 49.35 -42.05 27.40
CA CYS A 81 50.26 -41.37 26.47
C CYS A 81 49.57 -40.86 25.20
N LYS A 82 48.35 -41.35 24.91
CA LYS A 82 47.60 -41.10 23.67
C LYS A 82 48.40 -41.45 22.40
N ASP A 83 49.08 -42.60 22.43
CA ASP A 83 49.94 -43.04 21.34
C ASP A 83 49.85 -44.56 21.11
N VAL A 84 50.16 -44.99 19.89
CA VAL A 84 50.22 -46.39 19.48
C VAL A 84 51.56 -47.02 19.91
N CYS A 85 51.52 -48.26 20.39
CA CYS A 85 52.69 -48.95 20.91
C CYS A 85 52.65 -50.45 20.56
N CYS A 86 53.81 -51.11 20.61
CA CYS A 86 53.92 -52.57 20.48
C CYS A 86 54.03 -53.24 21.85
N VAL A 87 53.92 -54.57 21.89
CA VAL A 87 53.97 -55.34 23.15
C VAL A 87 55.26 -55.06 23.96
N ALA A 88 56.44 -55.00 23.33
CA ALA A 88 57.70 -54.70 24.05
C ALA A 88 57.75 -53.29 24.67
N CYS A 89 57.07 -52.30 24.10
CA CYS A 89 57.02 -50.95 24.66
C CYS A 89 56.38 -50.95 26.06
N ILE A 90 55.45 -51.87 26.29
CA ILE A 90 54.73 -52.01 27.55
C ILE A 90 55.54 -52.86 28.54
N SER A 91 56.26 -53.88 28.06
CA SER A 91 56.98 -54.78 28.96
C SER A 91 58.33 -54.23 29.45
N VAL A 92 59.05 -53.48 28.62
CA VAL A 92 60.47 -53.17 28.87
C VAL A 92 60.76 -51.67 28.92
N ASN A 93 59.92 -50.84 28.31
CA ASN A 93 60.29 -49.48 27.94
C ASN A 93 59.26 -48.43 28.41
N ASN A 94 59.20 -47.29 27.72
CA ASN A 94 58.48 -46.05 28.06
C ASN A 94 56.99 -46.17 28.43
N HIS A 95 56.33 -47.32 28.23
CA HIS A 95 54.93 -47.53 28.60
C HIS A 95 54.73 -48.53 29.75
N LYS A 96 55.80 -48.98 30.42
CA LYS A 96 55.74 -49.96 31.51
C LYS A 96 54.87 -49.54 32.69
N GLN A 97 54.85 -48.26 33.02
CA GLN A 97 54.02 -47.71 34.10
C GLN A 97 52.55 -47.50 33.69
N HIS A 98 52.22 -47.67 32.41
CA HIS A 98 50.86 -47.48 31.87
C HIS A 98 50.26 -48.78 31.34
N SER A 99 50.83 -49.94 31.72
CA SER A 99 50.39 -51.27 31.24
C SER A 99 48.89 -51.50 31.43
N ASP A 100 48.35 -51.01 32.54
CA ASP A 100 46.95 -51.20 32.93
C ASP A 100 46.00 -50.26 32.17
N GLN A 101 46.53 -49.31 31.38
CA GLN A 101 45.80 -48.33 30.59
C GLN A 101 46.04 -48.52 29.08
N VAL A 102 46.35 -49.73 28.66
CA VAL A 102 46.54 -50.08 27.25
C VAL A 102 45.33 -50.85 26.72
N LYS A 103 44.89 -50.50 25.52
CA LYS A 103 43.82 -51.21 24.79
C LYS A 103 44.29 -51.63 23.39
N SER A 104 43.55 -52.51 22.75
CA SER A 104 43.77 -52.81 21.32
C SER A 104 43.55 -51.56 20.47
N VAL A 105 44.43 -51.30 19.50
CA VAL A 105 44.27 -50.20 18.53
C VAL A 105 42.95 -50.33 17.78
N VAL A 106 42.51 -51.55 17.48
CA VAL A 106 41.26 -51.80 16.75
C VAL A 106 40.05 -51.28 17.52
N ASP A 107 40.00 -51.52 18.83
CA ASP A 107 38.87 -51.12 19.68
C ASP A 107 38.85 -49.60 19.89
N VAL A 108 40.01 -48.99 20.13
CA VAL A 108 40.14 -47.54 20.27
C VAL A 108 39.80 -46.84 18.95
N ALA A 109 40.33 -47.32 17.83
CA ALA A 109 40.03 -46.77 16.51
C ALA A 109 38.56 -46.88 16.15
N LYS A 110 37.87 -47.97 16.53
CA LYS A 110 36.42 -48.10 16.34
C LYS A 110 35.66 -47.03 17.14
N GLY A 111 36.06 -46.78 18.40
CA GLY A 111 35.51 -45.72 19.24
C GLY A 111 35.71 -44.32 18.65
N GLU A 112 36.94 -43.99 18.27
CA GLU A 112 37.30 -42.69 17.68
C GLU A 112 36.60 -42.47 16.33
N LYS A 113 36.54 -43.48 15.46
CA LYS A 113 35.78 -43.40 14.19
C LYS A 113 34.30 -43.13 14.43
N ASN A 114 33.71 -43.72 15.46
CA ASN A 114 32.31 -43.46 15.81
C ASN A 114 32.10 -42.03 16.31
N ILE A 115 33.03 -41.49 17.10
CA ILE A 115 32.98 -40.09 17.56
C ILE A 115 33.13 -39.15 16.36
N LEU A 116 34.12 -39.38 15.49
CA LEU A 116 34.34 -38.61 14.28
C LEU A 116 33.10 -38.61 13.38
N ASN A 117 32.51 -39.79 13.14
CA ASN A 117 31.27 -39.90 12.37
C ASN A 117 30.13 -39.08 12.99
N LYS A 118 29.97 -39.08 14.32
CA LYS A 118 28.96 -38.23 14.99
C LYS A 118 29.19 -36.74 14.74
N TYR A 119 30.45 -36.28 14.73
CA TYR A 119 30.76 -34.88 14.43
C TYR A 119 30.57 -34.54 12.95
N LEU A 120 30.95 -35.44 12.03
CA LEU A 120 30.72 -35.27 10.60
C LEU A 120 29.22 -35.16 10.28
N GLU A 121 28.38 -35.99 10.91
CA GLU A 121 26.92 -35.89 10.77
C GLU A 121 26.37 -34.55 11.29
N LYS A 122 26.92 -34.02 12.39
CA LYS A 122 26.54 -32.68 12.88
C LYS A 122 26.93 -31.59 11.88
N ILE A 123 28.14 -31.66 11.32
CA ILE A 123 28.62 -30.68 10.34
C ILE A 123 27.78 -30.75 9.06
N ARG A 124 27.43 -31.95 8.57
CA ARG A 124 26.54 -32.11 7.42
C ARG A 124 25.19 -31.43 7.63
N LYS A 125 24.56 -31.64 8.78
CA LYS A 125 23.30 -30.97 9.13
C LYS A 125 23.45 -29.45 9.14
N LEU A 126 24.52 -28.95 9.74
CA LEU A 126 24.81 -27.52 9.80
C LEU A 126 25.04 -26.91 8.40
N GLN A 127 25.76 -27.63 7.52
CA GLN A 127 25.96 -27.24 6.14
C GLN A 127 24.63 -27.12 5.38
N THR A 128 23.71 -28.08 5.55
CA THR A 128 22.37 -28.02 4.95
C THR A 128 21.60 -26.81 5.46
N THR A 129 21.59 -26.56 6.78
CA THR A 129 20.93 -25.38 7.35
C THR A 129 21.48 -24.07 6.79
N PHE A 130 22.80 -23.92 6.70
CA PHE A 130 23.39 -22.72 6.11
C PHE A 130 23.10 -22.57 4.61
N ALA A 131 23.06 -23.66 3.85
CA ALA A 131 22.69 -23.63 2.44
C ALA A 131 21.23 -23.18 2.26
N ASP A 132 20.32 -23.67 3.11
CA ASP A 132 18.91 -23.27 3.11
C ASP A 132 18.75 -21.78 3.48
N GLU A 133 19.46 -21.31 4.52
CA GLU A 133 19.44 -19.88 4.92
C GLU A 133 20.00 -18.97 3.82
N LEU A 134 21.10 -19.37 3.17
CA LEU A 134 21.66 -18.61 2.04
C LEU A 134 20.68 -18.53 0.86
N SER A 135 20.00 -19.64 0.55
CA SER A 135 18.97 -19.67 -0.50
C SER A 135 17.79 -18.74 -0.16
N GLN A 136 17.33 -18.75 1.09
CA GLN A 136 16.27 -17.85 1.56
C GLN A 136 16.70 -16.37 1.48
N LEU A 137 17.92 -16.04 1.87
CA LEU A 137 18.46 -14.68 1.77
C LEU A 137 18.54 -14.21 0.31
N GLN A 138 19.00 -15.08 -0.60
CA GLN A 138 19.04 -14.77 -2.04
C GLN A 138 17.65 -14.54 -2.62
N GLN A 139 16.66 -15.32 -2.18
CA GLN A 139 15.27 -15.12 -2.58
C GLN A 139 14.68 -13.81 -2.03
N ALA A 140 14.99 -13.48 -0.77
CA ALA A 140 14.56 -12.23 -0.15
C ALA A 140 15.12 -11.00 -0.90
N LEU A 141 16.40 -11.03 -1.28
CA LEU A 141 17.02 -9.96 -2.08
C LEU A 141 16.30 -9.76 -3.43
N LYS A 142 16.03 -10.84 -4.16
CA LYS A 142 15.27 -10.76 -5.42
C LYS A 142 13.86 -10.19 -5.22
N ASN A 143 13.21 -10.54 -4.11
CA ASN A 143 11.89 -10.01 -3.80
C ASN A 143 11.92 -8.51 -3.51
N ILE A 144 12.99 -8.01 -2.86
CA ILE A 144 13.19 -6.57 -2.65
C ILE A 144 13.25 -5.84 -4.00
N ASP A 145 14.05 -6.33 -4.95
CA ASP A 145 14.16 -5.72 -6.30
C ASP A 145 12.79 -5.67 -7.01
N ILE A 146 12.01 -6.75 -6.91
CA ILE A 146 10.66 -6.83 -7.51
C ILE A 146 9.71 -5.83 -6.84
N ILE A 147 9.75 -5.73 -5.50
CA ILE A 147 8.92 -4.80 -4.73
C ILE A 147 9.29 -3.37 -5.07
N GLU A 148 10.59 -3.03 -5.13
CA GLU A 148 11.07 -1.70 -5.52
C GLU A 148 10.55 -1.32 -6.91
N SER A 149 10.73 -2.20 -7.90
CA SER A 149 10.26 -1.94 -9.27
C SER A 149 8.74 -1.73 -9.32
N LYS A 150 7.97 -2.56 -8.61
CA LYS A 150 6.51 -2.44 -8.58
C LYS A 150 6.06 -1.18 -7.87
N THR A 151 6.66 -0.84 -6.74
CA THR A 151 6.36 0.37 -5.98
C THR A 151 6.64 1.62 -6.81
N ASN A 152 7.77 1.67 -7.53
CA ASN A 152 8.06 2.77 -8.45
C ASN A 152 6.97 2.93 -9.53
N GLN A 153 6.54 1.83 -10.17
CA GLN A 153 5.46 1.88 -11.14
C GLN A 153 4.12 2.33 -10.54
N ASP A 154 3.84 1.93 -9.30
CA ASP A 154 2.62 2.32 -8.61
C ASP A 154 2.65 3.80 -8.21
N ILE A 155 3.81 4.33 -7.78
CA ILE A 155 4.03 5.77 -7.56
C ILE A 155 3.72 6.55 -8.84
N ASP A 156 4.36 6.20 -9.94
CA ASP A 156 4.18 6.87 -11.23
C ASP A 156 2.70 6.88 -11.65
N LYS A 157 2.02 5.74 -11.56
CA LYS A 157 0.59 5.62 -11.90
C LYS A 157 -0.30 6.50 -11.03
N GLN A 158 -0.02 6.65 -9.74
CA GLN A 158 -0.84 7.51 -8.88
C GLN A 158 -0.65 8.99 -9.26
N PHE A 159 0.59 9.42 -9.51
CA PHE A 159 0.87 10.80 -9.92
C PHE A 159 0.26 11.11 -11.30
N ASP A 160 0.34 10.19 -12.26
CA ASP A 160 -0.31 10.33 -13.57
C ASP A 160 -1.83 10.50 -13.46
N ARG A 161 -2.48 9.77 -12.54
CA ARG A 161 -3.92 9.92 -12.27
C ARG A 161 -4.24 11.29 -11.71
N ILE A 162 -3.45 11.79 -10.76
CA ILE A 162 -3.64 13.13 -10.18
C ILE A 162 -3.49 14.20 -11.28
N MET A 163 -2.42 14.10 -12.08
CA MET A 163 -2.18 15.02 -13.19
C MET A 163 -3.33 15.01 -14.20
N THR A 164 -3.87 13.83 -14.53
CA THR A 164 -5.03 13.68 -15.40
C THR A 164 -6.27 14.36 -14.82
N CYS A 165 -6.54 14.20 -13.52
CA CYS A 165 -7.67 14.85 -12.85
C CYS A 165 -7.53 16.39 -12.87
N VAL A 166 -6.35 16.90 -12.56
CA VAL A 166 -6.04 18.34 -12.59
C VAL A 166 -6.24 18.90 -14.01
N GLU A 167 -5.74 18.19 -15.02
CA GLU A 167 -5.87 18.58 -16.42
C GLU A 167 -7.34 18.58 -16.89
N ASN A 168 -8.11 17.56 -16.50
CA ASN A 168 -9.53 17.50 -16.80
C ASN A 168 -10.28 18.65 -16.13
N ARG A 169 -9.98 18.96 -14.86
CA ARG A 169 -10.58 20.10 -14.17
C ARG A 169 -10.25 21.42 -14.86
N ARG A 170 -9.00 21.61 -15.29
CA ARG A 170 -8.56 22.77 -16.08
C ARG A 170 -9.39 22.93 -17.36
N LYS A 171 -9.62 21.84 -18.10
CA LYS A 171 -10.45 21.84 -19.32
C LYS A 171 -11.90 22.24 -19.02
N VAL A 172 -12.51 21.65 -17.99
CA VAL A 172 -13.89 21.98 -17.56
C VAL A 172 -14.02 23.46 -17.20
N LEU A 173 -13.08 24.01 -16.44
CA LEU A 173 -13.12 25.43 -16.05
C LEU A 173 -12.98 26.36 -17.26
N LYS A 174 -12.07 26.05 -18.19
CA LYS A 174 -11.94 26.80 -19.45
C LYS A 174 -13.20 26.72 -20.31
N GLN A 175 -13.87 25.58 -20.33
CA GLN A 175 -15.11 25.41 -21.08
C GLN A 175 -16.25 26.23 -20.46
N ARG A 176 -16.43 26.19 -19.14
CA ARG A 176 -17.40 27.04 -18.43
C ARG A 176 -17.17 28.52 -18.68
N LEU A 177 -15.90 28.96 -18.65
CA LEU A 177 -15.55 30.34 -18.97
C LEU A 177 -16.02 30.73 -20.38
N LYS A 178 -15.80 29.87 -21.38
CA LYS A 178 -16.25 30.12 -22.76
C LYS A 178 -17.77 30.21 -22.85
N GLU A 179 -18.49 29.29 -22.21
CA GLU A 179 -19.95 29.25 -22.20
C GLU A 179 -20.55 30.49 -21.52
N THR A 180 -20.08 30.83 -20.31
CA THR A 180 -20.52 32.03 -19.59
C THR A 180 -20.24 33.30 -20.40
N SER A 181 -19.04 33.40 -20.98
CA SER A 181 -18.69 34.54 -21.84
C SER A 181 -19.57 34.62 -23.08
N GLN A 182 -19.91 33.49 -23.69
CA GLN A 182 -20.75 33.46 -24.87
C GLN A 182 -22.21 33.85 -24.56
N THR A 183 -22.76 33.33 -23.47
CA THR A 183 -24.10 33.73 -23.00
C THR A 183 -24.14 35.23 -22.70
N CYS A 184 -23.12 35.76 -22.03
CA CYS A 184 -22.99 37.19 -21.79
C CYS A 184 -22.96 37.98 -23.11
N ARG A 185 -22.14 37.57 -24.08
CA ARG A 185 -22.07 38.21 -25.41
C ARG A 185 -23.42 38.18 -26.13
N ASN A 186 -24.11 37.05 -26.14
CA ASN A 186 -25.40 36.92 -26.81
C ASN A 186 -26.45 37.85 -26.18
N ASN A 187 -26.50 37.93 -24.85
CA ASN A 187 -27.39 38.85 -24.14
C ASN A 187 -27.09 40.31 -24.47
N MET A 188 -25.80 40.67 -24.57
CA MET A 188 -25.39 42.03 -24.96
C MET A 188 -25.75 42.34 -26.42
N HIS A 189 -25.57 41.38 -27.35
CA HIS A 189 -25.94 41.56 -28.75
C HIS A 189 -27.45 41.72 -28.94
N ALA A 190 -28.28 40.92 -28.27
CA ALA A 190 -29.74 41.07 -28.32
C ALA A 190 -30.17 42.47 -27.83
N LYS A 191 -29.61 42.92 -26.70
CA LYS A 191 -29.88 44.27 -26.18
C LYS A 191 -29.40 45.37 -27.12
N GLN A 192 -28.24 45.19 -27.74
CA GLN A 192 -27.71 46.13 -28.73
C GLN A 192 -28.64 46.25 -29.94
N GLU A 193 -29.20 45.13 -30.41
CA GLU A 193 -30.16 45.10 -31.50
C GLU A 193 -31.46 45.84 -31.13
N ASP A 194 -32.00 45.59 -29.93
CA ASP A 194 -33.18 46.30 -29.42
C ASP A 194 -32.96 47.82 -29.40
N LEU A 195 -31.84 48.29 -28.84
CA LEU A 195 -31.50 49.71 -28.80
C LEU A 195 -31.32 50.31 -30.20
N ASN A 196 -30.75 49.57 -31.15
CA ASN A 196 -30.60 50.01 -32.54
C ASN A 196 -31.97 50.15 -33.24
N ASN A 197 -32.91 49.24 -32.96
CA ASN A 197 -34.26 49.28 -33.51
C ASN A 197 -35.06 50.48 -32.98
N ILE A 198 -34.98 50.74 -31.66
CA ILE A 198 -35.60 51.90 -31.02
C ILE A 198 -35.01 53.20 -31.59
N ASN A 199 -33.67 53.31 -31.66
CA ASN A 199 -32.99 54.49 -32.19
C ASN A 199 -33.35 54.75 -33.66
N SER A 200 -33.47 53.71 -34.48
CA SER A 200 -33.88 53.83 -35.89
C SER A 200 -35.32 54.33 -36.00
N SER A 201 -36.22 53.85 -35.14
CA SER A 201 -37.62 54.29 -35.08
C SER A 201 -37.74 55.74 -34.64
N LEU A 202 -36.94 56.16 -33.63
CA LEU A 202 -36.84 57.55 -33.18
C LEU A 202 -36.34 58.47 -34.31
N LYS A 203 -35.27 58.09 -35.01
CA LYS A 203 -34.73 58.86 -36.15
C LYS A 203 -35.79 59.05 -37.24
N LYS A 204 -36.51 57.99 -37.60
CA LYS A 204 -37.57 58.06 -38.61
C LYS A 204 -38.72 58.96 -38.16
N CYS A 205 -39.16 58.86 -36.90
CA CYS A 205 -40.21 59.73 -36.36
C CYS A 205 -39.79 61.20 -36.36
N LEU A 206 -38.52 61.50 -36.05
CA LEU A 206 -37.97 62.84 -36.13
C LEU A 206 -37.98 63.39 -37.56
N GLU A 207 -37.60 62.56 -38.55
CA GLU A 207 -37.60 62.95 -39.97
C GLU A 207 -39.02 63.18 -40.50
N ASP A 208 -39.93 62.23 -40.24
CA ASP A 208 -41.35 62.34 -40.60
C ASP A 208 -42.00 63.58 -39.95
N GLY A 209 -41.71 63.83 -38.68
CA GLY A 209 -42.17 65.01 -37.93
C GLY A 209 -41.66 66.31 -38.53
N ARG A 210 -40.35 66.42 -38.79
CA ARG A 210 -39.74 67.60 -39.43
C ARG A 210 -40.32 67.86 -40.81
N HIS A 211 -40.44 66.82 -41.65
CA HIS A 211 -41.05 66.97 -42.96
C HIS A 211 -42.49 67.47 -42.85
N THR A 212 -43.27 66.96 -41.90
CA THR A 212 -44.68 67.34 -41.72
C THR A 212 -44.83 68.82 -41.35
N LEU A 213 -43.90 69.37 -40.57
CA LEU A 213 -43.84 70.80 -40.24
C LEU A 213 -43.53 71.71 -41.44
N THR A 214 -42.98 71.18 -42.53
CA THR A 214 -42.71 71.96 -43.76
C THR A 214 -43.88 71.97 -44.76
N LEU A 215 -44.94 71.18 -44.51
CA LEU A 215 -46.12 71.09 -45.37
C LEU A 215 -47.11 72.23 -45.10
N ASN A 216 -48.07 72.42 -46.00
CA ASN A 216 -49.20 73.33 -45.77
C ASN A 216 -50.12 72.81 -44.65
N ASP A 217 -50.91 73.72 -44.07
CA ASP A 217 -51.72 73.45 -42.86
C ASP A 217 -52.65 72.24 -43.02
N TYR A 218 -53.31 72.08 -44.17
CA TYR A 218 -54.22 70.96 -44.41
C TYR A 218 -53.50 69.61 -44.42
N ALA A 219 -52.37 69.51 -45.13
CA ALA A 219 -51.57 68.29 -45.20
C ALA A 219 -50.88 67.97 -43.86
N ALA A 220 -50.44 69.00 -43.12
CA ALA A 220 -49.87 68.87 -41.79
C ALA A 220 -50.90 68.34 -40.79
N LEU A 221 -52.13 68.88 -40.79
CA LEU A 221 -53.21 68.43 -39.89
C LEU A 221 -53.59 66.96 -40.13
N THR A 222 -53.59 66.53 -41.39
CA THR A 222 -53.97 65.15 -41.76
C THR A 222 -52.93 64.12 -41.31
N ARG A 223 -51.64 64.50 -41.22
CA ARG A 223 -50.53 63.60 -40.86
C ARG A 223 -50.14 63.65 -39.38
N SER A 224 -50.33 64.80 -38.72
CA SER A 224 -49.84 65.05 -37.36
C SER A 224 -50.35 64.04 -36.34
N LYS A 225 -51.61 63.62 -36.41
CA LYS A 225 -52.21 62.67 -35.45
C LYS A 225 -51.46 61.35 -35.38
N ALA A 226 -51.17 60.74 -36.54
CA ALA A 226 -50.48 59.46 -36.61
C ALA A 226 -49.01 59.55 -36.13
N ILE A 227 -48.34 60.68 -36.37
CA ILE A 227 -46.96 60.91 -35.93
C ILE A 227 -46.93 61.15 -34.41
N ILE A 228 -47.86 61.96 -33.88
CA ILE A 228 -47.99 62.21 -32.44
C ILE A 228 -48.25 60.91 -31.68
N ASP A 229 -49.13 60.04 -32.20
CA ASP A 229 -49.41 58.74 -31.56
C ASP A 229 -48.17 57.84 -31.55
N LYS A 230 -47.36 57.84 -32.61
CA LYS A 230 -46.08 57.12 -32.65
C LYS A 230 -45.05 57.69 -31.67
N ILE A 231 -44.94 59.02 -31.57
CA ILE A 231 -44.03 59.67 -30.62
C ILE A 231 -44.42 59.29 -29.19
N LYS A 232 -45.70 59.36 -28.83
CA LYS A 232 -46.18 58.97 -27.50
C LYS A 232 -45.89 57.50 -27.18
N ASN A 233 -46.01 56.62 -28.15
CA ASN A 233 -45.68 55.21 -27.95
C ASN A 233 -44.18 55.01 -27.69
N LEU A 234 -43.30 55.71 -28.41
CA LEU A 234 -41.86 55.65 -28.22
C LEU A 234 -41.39 56.36 -26.93
N GLU A 235 -42.06 57.43 -26.50
CA GLU A 235 -41.79 58.10 -25.22
C GLU A 235 -42.11 57.20 -24.02
N ASN A 236 -43.05 56.27 -24.17
CA ASN A 236 -43.41 55.30 -23.14
C ASN A 236 -42.52 54.04 -23.16
N GLU A 237 -41.65 53.86 -24.16
CA GLU A 237 -40.65 52.79 -24.13
C GLU A 237 -39.56 53.13 -23.11
N ASN A 238 -39.59 52.46 -21.96
CA ASN A 238 -38.60 52.63 -20.90
C ASN A 238 -37.22 52.16 -21.38
N VAL A 239 -36.32 53.11 -21.65
CA VAL A 239 -34.90 52.82 -21.83
C VAL A 239 -34.26 52.74 -20.45
N GLU A 240 -34.24 51.54 -19.87
CA GLU A 240 -33.45 51.31 -18.65
C GLU A 240 -31.99 51.70 -18.90
N HIS A 241 -31.46 52.63 -18.09
CA HIS A 241 -30.05 53.04 -18.14
C HIS A 241 -29.18 51.92 -17.56
N TYR A 242 -28.42 51.23 -18.40
CA TYR A 242 -27.54 50.15 -17.97
C TYR A 242 -26.11 50.66 -17.75
N HIS A 243 -25.58 50.50 -16.54
CA HIS A 243 -24.14 50.54 -16.27
C HIS A 243 -23.52 49.20 -16.67
N CYS A 244 -22.60 49.21 -17.62
CA CYS A 244 -21.90 48.01 -18.10
C CYS A 244 -20.77 47.56 -17.15
N ASP A 245 -20.47 48.38 -16.14
CA ASP A 245 -19.29 48.22 -15.28
C ASP A 245 -19.34 46.94 -14.41
N HIS A 246 -20.53 46.47 -14.05
CA HIS A 246 -20.68 45.30 -13.17
C HIS A 246 -20.48 43.94 -13.86
N LEU A 247 -20.41 43.88 -15.20
CA LEU A 247 -20.27 42.62 -15.94
C LEU A 247 -18.80 42.16 -16.04
N VAL A 248 -17.86 43.11 -16.11
CA VAL A 248 -16.43 42.82 -16.24
C VAL A 248 -15.88 42.19 -14.94
N ASP A 249 -16.36 42.64 -13.79
CA ASP A 249 -15.97 42.09 -12.48
C ASP A 249 -16.55 40.69 -12.19
N SER A 250 -17.62 40.31 -12.89
CA SER A 250 -18.33 39.04 -12.64
C SER A 250 -17.64 37.80 -13.25
N ILE A 251 -16.71 37.99 -14.18
CA ILE A 251 -15.90 36.93 -14.79
C ILE A 251 -14.50 36.95 -14.16
N SER A 252 -14.44 36.89 -12.83
CA SER A 252 -13.18 36.74 -12.10
C SER A 252 -12.99 35.27 -11.69
N PHE A 253 -11.86 34.70 -12.07
CA PHE A 253 -11.43 33.39 -11.62
C PHE A 253 -10.38 33.58 -10.53
N HIS A 254 -10.82 33.55 -9.26
CA HIS A 254 -9.92 33.64 -8.13
C HIS A 254 -9.61 32.23 -7.61
N ILE A 255 -8.57 31.60 -8.16
CA ILE A 255 -7.90 30.49 -7.47
C ILE A 255 -6.65 31.06 -6.82
N SER A 256 -6.63 31.05 -5.48
CA SER A 256 -5.41 31.26 -4.72
C SER A 256 -4.52 30.03 -4.91
N ILE A 257 -3.43 30.18 -5.68
CA ILE A 257 -2.39 29.16 -5.83
C ILE A 257 -1.89 28.72 -4.44
N GLN A 258 -1.80 29.67 -3.51
CA GLN A 258 -1.36 29.45 -2.14
C GLN A 258 -2.26 28.44 -1.40
N THR A 259 -3.58 28.52 -1.57
CA THR A 259 -4.53 27.59 -0.94
C THR A 259 -4.42 26.17 -1.50
N ILE A 260 -4.10 26.01 -2.80
CA ILE A 260 -3.89 24.69 -3.40
C ILE A 260 -2.57 24.07 -2.90
N LEU A 261 -1.51 24.87 -2.82
CA LEU A 261 -0.22 24.41 -2.30
C LEU A 261 -0.33 23.97 -0.83
N GLU A 262 -0.99 24.77 0.00
CA GLU A 262 -1.26 24.43 1.41
C GLU A 262 -2.11 23.17 1.55
N MET A 263 -3.11 22.96 0.69
CA MET A 263 -3.89 21.72 0.67
C MET A 263 -3.05 20.50 0.28
N ILE A 264 -2.12 20.63 -0.68
CA ILE A 264 -1.23 19.54 -1.08
C ILE A 264 -0.25 19.19 0.04
N ASP A 265 0.33 20.20 0.69
CA ASP A 265 1.28 20.01 1.79
C ASP A 265 0.61 19.45 3.06
N THR A 266 -0.61 19.88 3.39
CA THR A 266 -1.33 19.42 4.59
C THR A 266 -2.05 18.08 4.42
N SER A 267 -2.32 17.64 3.19
CA SER A 267 -3.04 16.38 2.93
C SER A 267 -2.16 15.13 2.94
N GLY A 268 -0.85 15.25 3.22
CA GLY A 268 0.05 14.10 3.40
C GLY A 268 0.24 13.25 2.13
N ILE A 269 0.06 13.85 0.95
CA ILE A 269 0.17 13.17 -0.35
C ILE A 269 1.59 12.64 -0.60
N VAL A 270 2.61 13.24 0.04
CA VAL A 270 4.00 12.79 -0.01
C VAL A 270 4.26 11.88 1.19
N GLY A 271 4.00 10.58 1.05
CA GLY A 271 4.46 9.58 2.01
C GLY A 271 5.98 9.42 1.94
N GLU A 272 6.66 9.35 3.09
CA GLU A 272 8.07 8.99 3.13
C GLU A 272 8.28 7.51 2.81
N ILE A 273 9.29 7.21 1.99
CA ILE A 273 9.79 5.85 1.81
C ILE A 273 10.70 5.54 3.00
N LEU A 274 10.17 4.81 3.99
CA LEU A 274 10.95 4.35 5.13
C LEU A 274 11.67 3.05 4.76
N ALA A 275 12.99 3.03 4.93
CA ALA A 275 13.78 1.81 4.76
C ALA A 275 13.42 0.81 5.88
N PRO A 276 13.26 -0.50 5.58
CA PRO A 276 13.06 -1.50 6.61
C PRO A 276 14.28 -1.52 7.55
N SER A 277 14.07 -1.15 8.81
CA SER A 277 15.10 -1.22 9.84
C SER A 277 15.22 -2.66 10.35
N PHE A 278 16.33 -3.33 10.06
CA PHE A 278 16.67 -4.59 10.69
C PHE A 278 17.05 -4.35 12.15
N VAL A 279 16.11 -4.53 13.07
CA VAL A 279 16.38 -4.47 14.50
C VAL A 279 17.11 -5.76 14.92
N LYS A 280 18.43 -5.68 15.12
CA LYS A 280 19.17 -6.67 15.90
C LYS A 280 18.98 -6.34 17.39
N GLU A 281 17.97 -6.90 18.03
CA GLU A 281 17.84 -6.79 19.49
C GLU A 281 18.35 -8.03 20.23
N LYS A 282 19.28 -7.78 21.17
CA LYS A 282 19.67 -8.72 22.21
C LYS A 282 18.63 -8.66 23.33
N CYS A 283 17.76 -9.66 23.42
CA CYS A 283 16.73 -9.74 24.46
C CYS A 283 17.33 -9.98 25.87
N LYS A 284 16.94 -9.17 26.86
CA LYS A 284 17.24 -9.33 28.29
C LYS A 284 15.94 -9.59 29.10
N LEU A 285 15.87 -10.81 29.65
CA LEU A 285 15.23 -11.26 30.92
C LEU A 285 13.76 -10.90 31.25
N GLY A 286 12.92 -11.94 31.38
CA GLY A 286 12.38 -12.34 32.69
C GLY A 286 10.90 -12.06 33.02
N ARG A 287 9.95 -12.64 32.25
CA ARG A 287 8.55 -12.99 32.62
C ARG A 287 7.95 -13.83 31.47
N THR A 288 6.90 -14.61 31.71
CA THR A 288 6.20 -15.33 30.63
C THR A 288 5.31 -14.35 29.87
N TYR A 289 5.74 -13.90 28.70
CA TYR A 289 4.95 -13.08 27.79
C TYR A 289 4.88 -13.75 26.41
N LEU A 290 3.71 -13.64 25.79
CA LEU A 290 3.51 -13.93 24.38
C LEU A 290 3.83 -12.64 23.63
N GLU A 291 4.93 -12.62 22.89
CA GLU A 291 5.35 -11.47 22.11
C GLU A 291 4.77 -11.61 20.70
N ILE A 292 3.94 -10.65 20.29
CA ILE A 292 3.37 -10.58 18.94
C ILE A 292 4.16 -9.52 18.21
N GLU A 293 5.12 -9.95 17.40
CA GLU A 293 5.81 -9.10 16.44
C GLU A 293 5.03 -9.14 15.12
N TRP A 294 4.78 -7.98 14.52
CA TRP A 294 4.22 -7.89 13.18
C TRP A 294 5.02 -6.90 12.35
N GLU A 295 5.12 -7.18 11.06
CA GLU A 295 5.78 -6.33 10.08
C GLU A 295 4.70 -5.84 9.11
N SER A 296 4.33 -4.57 9.24
CA SER A 296 3.43 -3.90 8.32
C SER A 296 4.23 -3.58 7.05
N ILE A 297 3.85 -4.16 5.91
CA ILE A 297 4.57 -3.93 4.64
C ILE A 297 4.41 -2.47 4.18
N GLN A 298 3.48 -1.67 4.73
CA GLN A 298 3.21 -0.33 4.16
C GLN A 298 2.91 0.86 5.09
N CYS A 299 2.62 0.79 6.41
CA CYS A 299 2.26 2.04 7.12
C CYS A 299 2.43 2.09 8.66
N GLU A 300 2.69 3.32 9.15
CA GLU A 300 2.38 3.88 10.48
C GLU A 300 0.97 4.55 10.53
N PRO A 301 0.37 4.83 11.71
CA PRO A 301 0.85 4.60 13.08
C PRO A 301 0.50 3.19 13.61
N PRO A 302 1.10 2.73 14.75
CA PRO A 302 0.92 1.37 15.25
C PRO A 302 -0.53 1.06 15.64
N ILE A 303 -1.00 -0.10 15.18
CA ILE A 303 -2.26 -0.72 15.62
C ILE A 303 -2.07 -1.23 17.06
N THR A 304 -2.93 -0.82 17.98
CA THR A 304 -2.92 -1.28 19.37
C THR A 304 -3.62 -2.64 19.47
N ALA A 305 -2.90 -3.68 19.87
CA ALA A 305 -3.46 -4.97 20.26
C ALA A 305 -3.41 -5.10 21.80
N TYR A 306 -4.53 -5.47 22.41
CA TYR A 306 -4.58 -5.75 23.85
C TYR A 306 -4.52 -7.25 24.11
N ILE A 307 -3.68 -7.65 25.07
CA ILE A 307 -3.62 -9.02 25.58
C ILE A 307 -4.61 -9.14 26.74
N LEU A 308 -5.57 -10.07 26.63
CA LEU A 308 -6.31 -10.58 27.78
C LEU A 308 -5.62 -11.88 28.25
N GLU A 309 -5.33 -11.94 29.54
CA GLU A 309 -4.51 -12.93 30.25
C GLU A 309 -4.63 -14.38 29.74
N ILE A 310 -3.49 -15.08 29.66
CA ILE A 310 -3.41 -16.50 29.29
C ILE A 310 -3.43 -17.36 30.56
N TYR A 311 -4.51 -18.14 30.75
CA TYR A 311 -4.55 -19.23 31.71
C TYR A 311 -4.40 -20.58 30.99
N ARG A 312 -3.65 -21.52 31.57
CA ARG A 312 -3.42 -22.87 30.99
C ARG A 312 -4.76 -23.55 30.67
N GLY A 313 -4.97 -23.89 29.39
CA GLY A 313 -6.06 -24.76 28.95
C GLY A 313 -7.30 -24.08 28.36
N LEU A 314 -7.28 -22.76 28.11
CA LEU A 314 -8.39 -22.03 27.49
C LEU A 314 -8.05 -21.50 26.09
N GLU A 315 -9.05 -21.53 25.20
CA GLU A 315 -9.01 -20.91 23.87
C GLU A 315 -8.67 -19.42 23.99
N THR A 316 -7.55 -18.99 23.39
CA THR A 316 -7.13 -17.58 23.40
C THR A 316 -7.67 -16.88 22.16
N LYS A 317 -8.54 -15.89 22.34
CA LYS A 317 -9.13 -15.08 21.26
C LYS A 317 -8.42 -13.75 21.14
N TYR A 318 -8.12 -13.34 19.91
CA TYR A 318 -7.45 -12.08 19.60
C TYR A 318 -8.40 -11.16 18.85
N HIS A 319 -8.37 -9.86 19.16
CA HIS A 319 -9.14 -8.85 18.44
C HIS A 319 -8.16 -7.86 17.81
N LEU A 320 -8.25 -7.70 16.48
CA LEU A 320 -7.40 -6.82 15.69
C LEU A 320 -8.26 -5.65 15.19
N GLN A 321 -7.81 -4.41 15.41
CA GLN A 321 -8.48 -3.20 14.95
C GLN A 321 -7.57 -2.40 14.02
N GLY A 322 -8.11 -1.47 13.24
CA GLY A 322 -7.29 -0.56 12.42
C GLY A 322 -6.58 -1.20 11.21
N LEU A 323 -6.98 -2.41 10.79
CA LEU A 323 -6.42 -3.04 9.59
C LEU A 323 -6.82 -2.25 8.33
N LYS A 324 -5.84 -1.86 7.53
CA LYS A 324 -6.05 -1.24 6.21
C LYS A 324 -6.62 -2.25 5.22
N SER A 325 -7.52 -1.80 4.35
CA SER A 325 -8.11 -2.60 3.27
C SER A 325 -7.07 -3.02 2.24
N ASN A 326 -7.34 -4.10 1.49
CA ASN A 326 -6.47 -4.65 0.45
C ASN A 326 -5.02 -4.93 0.88
N THR A 327 -4.80 -5.20 2.16
CA THR A 327 -3.46 -5.40 2.75
C THR A 327 -3.36 -6.82 3.29
N SER A 328 -2.28 -7.50 2.92
CA SER A 328 -1.93 -8.79 3.50
C SER A 328 -1.10 -8.57 4.76
N TYR A 329 -1.56 -9.13 5.86
CA TYR A 329 -0.86 -9.14 7.13
C TYR A 329 -0.35 -10.55 7.39
N ILE A 330 0.91 -10.64 7.81
CA ILE A 330 1.48 -11.88 8.33
C ILE A 330 1.74 -11.64 9.81
N PHE A 331 1.02 -12.36 10.66
CA PHE A 331 1.21 -12.32 12.09
C PHE A 331 2.12 -13.45 12.51
N ARG A 332 3.17 -13.12 13.25
CA ARG A 332 4.01 -14.12 13.90
C ARG A 332 3.47 -14.33 15.31
N LEU A 333 2.96 -15.53 15.58
CA LEU A 333 2.58 -15.93 16.93
C LEU A 333 3.69 -16.78 17.52
N CYS A 334 4.22 -16.36 18.66
CA CYS A 334 5.21 -17.12 19.38
C CYS A 334 4.81 -17.32 20.84
N ALA A 335 4.71 -18.58 21.25
CA ALA A 335 4.67 -18.91 22.67
C ALA A 335 6.11 -18.91 23.21
N SER A 336 6.37 -18.21 24.30
CA SER A 336 7.68 -18.27 24.97
C SER A 336 7.51 -18.74 26.42
N TYR A 337 8.46 -19.54 26.91
CA TYR A 337 8.53 -19.95 28.30
C TYR A 337 9.99 -19.93 28.76
N GLU A 338 10.29 -19.18 29.83
CA GLU A 338 11.63 -19.14 30.46
C GLU A 338 12.80 -19.01 29.46
N LYS A 339 12.69 -18.09 28.51
CA LYS A 339 13.68 -17.81 27.44
C LYS A 339 13.80 -18.87 26.35
N GLN A 340 12.99 -19.93 26.39
CA GLN A 340 12.81 -20.81 25.25
C GLN A 340 11.66 -20.28 24.40
N ILE A 341 12.01 -19.84 23.19
CA ILE A 341 11.06 -19.54 22.12
C ILE A 341 10.44 -20.89 21.72
N GLY A 342 9.17 -21.06 22.06
CA GLY A 342 8.37 -22.20 21.64
C GLY A 342 8.05 -22.14 20.14
N LYS A 343 7.25 -23.09 19.67
CA LYS A 343 6.91 -23.20 18.25
C LYS A 343 6.25 -21.90 17.74
N THR A 344 6.91 -21.26 16.78
CA THR A 344 6.36 -20.10 16.08
C THR A 344 5.37 -20.56 15.02
N THR A 345 4.22 -19.90 14.94
CA THR A 345 3.24 -20.09 13.85
C THR A 345 3.04 -18.78 13.13
N LEU A 346 2.99 -18.82 11.80
CA LEU A 346 2.61 -17.68 10.98
C LEU A 346 1.11 -17.77 10.66
N LEU A 347 0.38 -16.69 10.92
CA LEU A 347 -1.00 -16.53 10.46
C LEU A 347 -1.01 -15.50 9.33
N SER A 348 -1.61 -15.87 8.21
CA SER A 348 -1.82 -14.95 7.09
C SER A 348 -3.26 -14.47 7.13
N LEU A 349 -3.44 -13.15 7.09
CA LEU A 349 -4.73 -12.48 6.98
C LEU A 349 -4.68 -11.54 5.79
N LYS A 350 -5.61 -11.69 4.85
CA LYS A 350 -5.75 -10.76 3.74
C LYS A 350 -7.01 -9.95 3.93
N THR A 351 -6.87 -8.64 4.13
CA THR A 351 -8.05 -7.76 4.11
C THR A 351 -8.52 -7.61 2.67
N LEU A 352 -9.83 -7.73 2.47
CA LEU A 352 -10.42 -7.62 1.14
C LEU A 352 -10.51 -6.14 0.75
N ASN A 353 -10.33 -5.86 -0.55
CA ASN A 353 -10.68 -4.58 -1.12
C ASN A 353 -12.22 -4.50 -1.22
N PHE A 354 -12.82 -3.60 -0.45
CA PHE A 354 -14.21 -3.20 -0.66
C PHE A 354 -14.16 -1.94 -1.50
N ASP A 355 -14.44 -2.09 -2.80
CA ASP A 355 -14.66 -0.92 -3.65
C ASP A 355 -16.00 -0.32 -3.24
N LEU A 356 -15.96 0.61 -2.28
CA LEU A 356 -17.12 1.32 -1.77
C LEU A 356 -17.76 2.25 -2.80
N ASN A 357 -17.11 2.44 -3.95
CA ASN A 357 -17.73 3.10 -5.09
C ASN A 357 -18.49 2.10 -5.97
N ASN A 358 -18.28 0.79 -5.91
CA ASN A 358 -18.93 -0.16 -6.82
C ASN A 358 -20.30 -0.65 -6.30
N TRP A 359 -21.33 0.14 -6.58
CA TRP A 359 -22.73 -0.16 -6.26
C TRP A 359 -23.65 0.29 -7.40
N THR A 360 -24.90 -0.16 -7.41
CA THR A 360 -25.93 0.30 -8.36
C THR A 360 -26.93 1.20 -7.66
N LEU A 361 -27.39 2.24 -8.36
CA LEU A 361 -28.38 3.17 -7.85
C LEU A 361 -29.80 2.71 -8.22
N SER A 362 -30.73 2.84 -7.28
CA SER A 362 -32.17 2.78 -7.55
C SER A 362 -32.88 3.88 -6.76
N VAL A 363 -34.03 4.34 -7.26
CA VAL A 363 -34.88 5.33 -6.61
C VAL A 363 -36.32 4.81 -6.56
N SER A 364 -37.06 5.15 -5.50
CA SER A 364 -38.47 4.75 -5.32
C SER A 364 -39.38 5.30 -6.40
N SER A 365 -39.12 6.53 -6.84
CA SER A 365 -39.90 7.22 -7.86
C SER A 365 -39.01 8.19 -8.63
N SER A 366 -39.42 8.55 -9.85
CA SER A 366 -38.71 9.54 -10.67
C SER A 366 -39.55 10.80 -10.85
N TYR A 367 -38.95 11.96 -10.62
CA TYR A 367 -39.62 13.25 -10.83
C TYR A 367 -39.37 13.75 -12.26
N ALA A 368 -40.25 13.35 -13.19
CA ALA A 368 -40.17 13.68 -14.61
C ALA A 368 -39.98 15.18 -14.95
N PRO A 369 -40.57 16.16 -14.22
CA PRO A 369 -40.47 17.57 -14.59
C PRO A 369 -39.07 18.22 -14.46
N LEU A 370 -38.08 17.57 -13.82
CA LEU A 370 -36.79 18.21 -13.49
C LEU A 370 -35.53 17.49 -13.98
N ASN A 371 -35.67 16.34 -14.66
CA ASN A 371 -34.56 15.59 -15.22
C ASN A 371 -33.41 15.34 -14.21
N ALA A 372 -33.70 15.00 -12.94
CA ALA A 372 -32.63 14.47 -12.09
C ALA A 372 -32.05 13.24 -12.78
N GLU A 373 -30.72 13.17 -12.89
CA GLU A 373 -30.06 12.13 -13.68
C GLU A 373 -30.40 10.75 -13.14
N ASN A 374 -30.59 10.64 -11.81
CA ASN A 374 -30.91 9.39 -11.12
C ASN A 374 -29.92 8.27 -11.50
N THR A 375 -28.65 8.66 -11.61
CA THR A 375 -27.52 7.76 -11.90
C THR A 375 -26.57 7.74 -10.72
N ARG A 376 -25.82 6.66 -10.55
CA ARG A 376 -24.74 6.64 -9.56
C ARG A 376 -23.69 7.70 -9.86
N GLU A 377 -23.36 7.88 -11.13
CA GLU A 377 -22.29 8.77 -11.58
C GLU A 377 -22.57 10.22 -11.18
N SER A 378 -23.84 10.65 -11.24
CA SER A 378 -24.26 11.98 -10.78
C SER A 378 -24.22 12.18 -9.26
N LEU A 379 -24.05 11.12 -8.47
CA LEU A 379 -23.86 11.18 -7.01
C LEU A 379 -22.38 11.12 -6.60
N LEU A 380 -21.47 10.90 -7.56
CA LEU A 380 -20.02 10.78 -7.35
C LEU A 380 -19.22 11.92 -7.98
N ASP A 381 -19.84 12.79 -8.77
CA ASP A 381 -19.15 13.86 -9.52
C ASP A 381 -18.77 15.08 -8.66
N GLY A 382 -19.30 15.16 -7.43
CA GLY A 382 -19.07 16.25 -6.48
C GLY A 382 -19.74 17.57 -6.86
N LEU A 383 -20.68 17.55 -7.81
CA LEU A 383 -21.41 18.72 -8.27
C LEU A 383 -22.78 18.78 -7.60
N PHE A 384 -23.10 19.90 -6.95
CA PHE A 384 -24.43 20.09 -6.34
C PHE A 384 -25.58 20.22 -7.36
N THR A 385 -25.29 20.29 -8.67
CA THR A 385 -26.28 20.55 -9.73
C THR A 385 -26.79 19.30 -10.44
N THR A 386 -26.18 18.15 -10.15
CA THR A 386 -26.51 16.83 -10.67
C THR A 386 -26.78 15.93 -9.48
N GLY A 387 -27.55 14.86 -9.67
CA GLY A 387 -27.77 13.92 -8.57
C GLY A 387 -28.93 12.96 -8.79
N ALA A 388 -29.52 12.55 -7.68
CA ALA A 388 -30.70 11.71 -7.65
C ALA A 388 -31.80 12.39 -6.84
N ALA A 389 -33.03 12.27 -7.32
CA ALA A 389 -34.19 12.87 -6.69
C ALA A 389 -35.45 12.05 -6.93
N THR A 390 -36.29 11.99 -5.90
CA THR A 390 -37.58 11.31 -5.93
C THR A 390 -38.72 12.30 -6.20
N SER A 391 -39.88 11.77 -6.57
CA SER A 391 -41.09 12.56 -6.75
C SER A 391 -41.75 12.92 -5.42
N TYR A 392 -42.69 13.87 -5.48
CA TYR A 392 -43.64 14.07 -4.39
C TYR A 392 -44.67 12.95 -4.47
N SER A 393 -44.52 11.92 -3.64
CA SER A 393 -45.60 10.97 -3.38
C SER A 393 -45.86 10.88 -1.88
N TYR A 394 -47.11 10.60 -1.51
CA TYR A 394 -47.46 10.31 -0.11
C TYR A 394 -46.98 8.90 0.20
N GLY A 395 -45.75 8.78 0.69
CA GLY A 395 -45.10 7.51 0.98
C GLY A 395 -43.63 7.64 1.35
N SER A 396 -43.02 6.52 1.73
CA SER A 396 -41.59 6.43 2.04
C SER A 396 -40.77 6.46 0.75
N GLU A 397 -40.32 7.65 0.36
CA GLU A 397 -39.42 7.86 -0.77
C GLU A 397 -37.98 7.52 -0.38
N TRP A 398 -37.23 6.93 -1.31
CA TRP A 398 -35.86 6.51 -1.06
C TRP A 398 -34.95 6.60 -2.28
N ILE A 399 -33.66 6.82 -1.97
CA ILE A 399 -32.52 6.75 -2.90
C ILE A 399 -31.60 5.67 -2.35
N LYS A 400 -31.43 4.56 -3.08
CA LYS A 400 -30.79 3.33 -2.59
C LYS A 400 -29.55 2.96 -3.41
N ALA A 401 -28.46 2.70 -2.70
CA ALA A 401 -27.25 2.06 -3.19
C ALA A 401 -27.28 0.57 -2.88
N THR A 402 -27.04 -0.26 -3.90
CA THR A 402 -26.95 -1.71 -3.79
C THR A 402 -25.55 -2.18 -4.14
N PHE A 403 -24.85 -2.76 -3.18
CA PHE A 403 -23.56 -3.40 -3.41
C PHE A 403 -23.73 -4.82 -3.93
N SER A 404 -22.75 -5.33 -4.68
CA SER A 404 -22.78 -6.71 -5.19
C SER A 404 -22.60 -7.77 -4.08
N ARG A 405 -22.15 -7.34 -2.90
CA ARG A 405 -21.96 -8.13 -1.68
C ARG A 405 -22.03 -7.20 -0.46
N PRO A 406 -22.27 -7.69 0.76
CA PRO A 406 -22.16 -6.87 1.97
C PRO A 406 -20.78 -6.19 2.08
N VAL A 407 -20.77 -4.89 2.36
CA VAL A 407 -19.54 -4.09 2.54
C VAL A 407 -19.56 -3.38 3.89
N PRO A 408 -18.41 -3.30 4.59
CA PRO A 408 -18.28 -2.51 5.81
C PRO A 408 -18.29 -1.02 5.45
N VAL A 409 -19.15 -0.24 6.12
CA VAL A 409 -19.24 1.22 5.98
C VAL A 409 -19.11 1.83 7.37
N ALA A 410 -18.16 2.76 7.52
CA ALA A 410 -17.91 3.51 8.75
C ALA A 410 -18.51 4.92 8.70
N SER A 411 -18.74 5.46 7.50
CA SER A 411 -19.48 6.71 7.36
C SER A 411 -20.12 6.88 5.99
N VAL A 412 -21.16 7.71 5.95
CA VAL A 412 -21.83 8.11 4.71
C VAL A 412 -21.82 9.62 4.59
N THR A 413 -21.41 10.12 3.42
CA THR A 413 -21.47 11.55 3.10
C THR A 413 -22.59 11.82 2.09
N ILE A 414 -23.41 12.82 2.39
CA ILE A 414 -24.52 13.27 1.55
C ILE A 414 -24.41 14.78 1.30
N ALA A 415 -25.07 15.28 0.26
CA ALA A 415 -25.05 16.69 -0.11
C ALA A 415 -26.38 17.12 -0.71
N PRO A 416 -26.80 18.39 -0.55
CA PRO A 416 -28.10 18.83 -1.06
C PRO A 416 -28.09 18.83 -2.60
N LEU A 417 -29.22 18.52 -3.22
CA LEU A 417 -29.40 18.75 -4.65
C LEU A 417 -29.84 20.20 -4.89
N HIS A 418 -29.03 20.99 -5.60
CA HIS A 418 -29.29 22.40 -5.95
C HIS A 418 -29.83 22.58 -7.38
N LYS A 419 -30.28 21.51 -8.01
CA LYS A 419 -30.83 21.56 -9.37
C LYS A 419 -32.20 22.25 -9.36
N ASN A 420 -32.28 23.45 -9.92
CA ASN A 420 -33.49 24.29 -9.95
C ASN A 420 -33.97 24.71 -8.53
N PRO A 421 -33.45 25.82 -7.98
CA PRO A 421 -33.71 26.25 -6.60
C PRO A 421 -35.18 26.59 -6.31
N LYS A 422 -36.04 26.67 -7.34
CA LYS A 422 -37.49 26.82 -7.15
C LYS A 422 -38.18 25.55 -6.65
N VAL A 423 -37.58 24.38 -6.89
CA VAL A 423 -38.18 23.08 -6.54
C VAL A 423 -37.30 22.30 -5.58
N TRP A 424 -35.98 22.27 -5.80
CA TRP A 424 -35.03 21.65 -4.88
C TRP A 424 -34.34 22.73 -4.06
N ASN A 425 -34.88 22.96 -2.87
CA ASN A 425 -34.24 23.80 -1.87
C ASN A 425 -33.52 22.91 -0.83
N PRO A 426 -32.59 23.47 -0.04
CA PRO A 426 -31.81 22.71 0.95
C PRO A 426 -32.66 21.96 2.01
N GLN A 427 -33.97 22.21 2.09
CA GLN A 427 -34.87 21.54 3.02
C GLN A 427 -35.39 20.20 2.48
N ASN A 428 -35.29 19.93 1.18
CA ASN A 428 -35.78 18.70 0.57
C ASN A 428 -34.83 17.54 0.88
N GLY A 429 -35.11 16.84 1.98
CA GLY A 429 -34.25 15.81 2.56
C GLY A 429 -33.92 16.05 4.04
N ASN A 430 -34.27 17.21 4.58
CA ASN A 430 -34.25 17.45 6.03
C ASN A 430 -35.15 16.43 6.73
N SER A 431 -34.72 15.95 7.89
CA SER A 431 -35.39 14.87 8.62
C SER A 431 -35.42 13.54 7.89
N GLY A 432 -34.74 13.41 6.74
CA GLY A 432 -34.46 12.13 6.11
C GLY A 432 -33.66 11.23 7.04
N THR A 433 -33.73 9.93 6.80
CA THR A 433 -32.99 8.92 7.56
C THR A 433 -32.02 8.20 6.65
N LEU A 434 -30.83 7.92 7.18
CA LEU A 434 -29.92 6.96 6.60
C LEU A 434 -30.26 5.58 7.16
N GLN A 435 -30.52 4.63 6.27
CA GLN A 435 -30.89 3.27 6.63
C GLN A 435 -30.01 2.26 5.91
N TYR A 436 -29.83 1.09 6.53
CA TYR A 436 -29.22 -0.07 5.88
C TYR A 436 -30.13 -1.29 5.97
N SER A 437 -29.87 -2.27 5.11
CA SER A 437 -30.51 -3.58 5.15
C SER A 437 -29.52 -4.68 4.72
N HIS A 438 -29.72 -5.88 5.26
CA HIS A 438 -29.02 -7.08 4.82
C HIS A 438 -29.80 -7.86 3.75
N ASP A 439 -31.10 -7.63 3.62
CA ASP A 439 -32.02 -8.45 2.82
C ASP A 439 -32.95 -7.64 1.91
N ASP A 440 -32.76 -6.31 1.83
CA ASP A 440 -33.56 -5.33 1.08
C ASP A 440 -35.01 -5.17 1.57
N ASN A 441 -35.39 -5.85 2.65
CA ASN A 441 -36.76 -5.86 3.18
C ASN A 441 -36.83 -5.24 4.58
N ASN A 442 -35.90 -5.61 5.45
CA ASN A 442 -35.83 -5.12 6.83
C ASN A 442 -34.80 -3.99 6.91
N TRP A 443 -35.27 -2.78 7.21
CA TRP A 443 -34.46 -1.56 7.20
C TRP A 443 -34.22 -1.04 8.61
N ILE A 444 -32.96 -0.73 8.92
CA ILE A 444 -32.53 -0.22 10.22
C ILE A 444 -31.98 1.19 10.03
N THR A 445 -32.54 2.15 10.77
CA THR A 445 -32.06 3.55 10.77
C THR A 445 -30.78 3.68 11.59
N VAL A 446 -29.78 4.32 11.01
CA VAL A 446 -28.45 4.55 11.63
C VAL A 446 -28.11 6.02 11.78
N GLY A 447 -28.89 6.92 11.19
CA GLY A 447 -28.72 8.35 11.35
C GLY A 447 -29.87 9.15 10.76
N THR A 448 -29.98 10.40 11.21
CA THR A 448 -30.97 11.36 10.71
C THR A 448 -30.26 12.55 10.09
N ILE A 449 -30.82 13.05 9.00
CA ILE A 449 -30.34 14.17 8.22
C ILE A 449 -30.84 15.46 8.90
N ALA A 450 -30.04 16.01 9.81
CA ALA A 450 -30.43 17.15 10.65
C ALA A 450 -30.71 18.45 9.86
N TYR A 451 -29.86 18.80 8.90
CA TYR A 451 -30.06 19.91 7.97
C TYR A 451 -29.00 19.85 6.87
N VAL A 452 -29.39 19.54 5.63
CA VAL A 452 -28.45 19.60 4.52
C VAL A 452 -28.42 21.03 4.01
N GLY A 453 -27.68 21.90 4.71
CA GLY A 453 -27.37 23.25 4.20
C GLY A 453 -26.58 23.17 2.88
N MET A 454 -25.92 24.25 2.46
CA MET A 454 -25.11 24.24 1.22
C MET A 454 -23.79 23.44 1.32
N GLN A 455 -23.69 22.47 2.23
CA GLN A 455 -22.47 21.73 2.53
C GLN A 455 -22.73 20.22 2.55
N HIS A 456 -21.66 19.45 2.37
CA HIS A 456 -21.70 18.02 2.57
C HIS A 456 -21.93 17.71 4.05
N GLN A 457 -22.85 16.80 4.34
CA GLN A 457 -23.07 16.28 5.68
C GLN A 457 -22.50 14.87 5.75
N LYS A 458 -21.65 14.64 6.75
CA LYS A 458 -21.11 13.32 7.06
C LYS A 458 -21.88 12.72 8.25
N ILE A 459 -22.32 11.47 8.10
CA ILE A 459 -22.95 10.67 9.15
C ILE A 459 -21.96 9.56 9.51
N GLU A 460 -21.38 9.62 10.70
CA GLU A 460 -20.53 8.56 11.25
C GLU A 460 -21.41 7.40 11.75
N ILE A 461 -20.97 6.16 11.50
CA ILE A 461 -21.68 4.93 11.90
C ILE A 461 -20.70 3.88 12.44
N ASP A 462 -21.19 2.96 13.27
CA ASP A 462 -20.38 1.95 13.96
C ASP A 462 -19.93 0.79 13.04
N ASN A 463 -19.24 1.12 11.94
CA ASN A 463 -18.64 0.17 10.98
C ASN A 463 -19.56 -1.01 10.61
N ILE A 464 -20.71 -0.69 10.03
CA ILE A 464 -21.78 -1.66 9.76
C ILE A 464 -21.52 -2.34 8.41
N THR A 465 -21.60 -3.67 8.37
CA THR A 465 -21.45 -4.44 7.13
C THR A 465 -22.81 -4.75 6.51
N ALA A 466 -23.18 -4.07 5.44
CA ALA A 466 -24.48 -4.25 4.80
C ALA A 466 -24.39 -4.20 3.27
N GLN A 467 -25.36 -4.82 2.59
CA GLN A 467 -25.42 -4.85 1.13
C GLN A 467 -26.25 -3.69 0.57
N TYR A 468 -27.26 -3.25 1.31
CA TYR A 468 -28.20 -2.23 0.86
C TYR A 468 -28.14 -1.03 1.78
N TRP A 469 -28.03 0.15 1.19
CA TRP A 469 -28.01 1.42 1.90
C TRP A 469 -28.97 2.37 1.23
N ARG A 470 -29.77 3.11 1.99
CA ARG A 470 -30.66 4.11 1.40
C ARG A 470 -30.78 5.35 2.27
N LEU A 471 -31.01 6.45 1.59
CA LEU A 471 -31.66 7.62 2.17
C LEU A 471 -33.16 7.43 2.06
N CYS A 472 -33.90 7.71 3.13
CA CYS A 472 -35.34 7.50 3.21
C CYS A 472 -36.02 8.73 3.81
N HIS A 473 -37.14 9.16 3.24
CA HIS A 473 -37.91 10.29 3.74
C HIS A 473 -39.40 10.13 3.42
N ASP A 474 -40.30 10.68 4.23
CA ASP A 474 -41.76 10.57 4.04
C ASP A 474 -42.32 11.55 3.00
N TRP A 475 -41.42 12.25 2.30
CA TRP A 475 -41.70 13.28 1.31
C TRP A 475 -40.62 13.23 0.23
N CYS A 476 -40.60 14.19 -0.71
CA CYS A 476 -39.56 14.18 -1.74
C CYS A 476 -38.14 14.25 -1.13
N LEU A 477 -37.21 13.55 -1.76
CA LEU A 477 -35.84 13.39 -1.32
C LEU A 477 -34.91 13.68 -2.50
N GLY A 478 -33.90 14.52 -2.29
CA GLY A 478 -32.93 14.87 -3.32
C GLY A 478 -31.54 14.94 -2.73
N THR A 479 -30.57 14.32 -3.39
CA THR A 479 -29.16 14.40 -2.99
C THR A 479 -28.27 14.53 -4.22
N SER A 480 -27.21 15.31 -4.11
CA SER A 480 -26.13 15.41 -5.10
C SER A 480 -24.93 14.53 -4.75
N SER A 481 -24.93 13.93 -3.56
CA SER A 481 -23.84 13.07 -3.12
C SER A 481 -24.35 11.90 -2.29
N PHE A 482 -23.78 10.72 -2.50
CA PHE A 482 -24.04 9.55 -1.67
C PHE A 482 -22.78 8.67 -1.62
N LEU A 483 -21.84 9.07 -0.76
CA LEU A 483 -20.49 8.50 -0.68
C LEU A 483 -20.35 7.63 0.55
N PHE A 484 -19.67 6.49 0.41
CA PHE A 484 -19.43 5.52 1.47
C PHE A 484 -17.94 5.48 1.80
N LYS A 485 -17.58 5.43 3.09
CA LYS A 485 -16.21 5.30 3.57
C LYS A 485 -16.10 4.24 4.65
#